data_AF-A0A506UGV0-F1
#
_entry.id   AF-A0A506UGV0-F1
#
_cell.length_a   1.000
_cell.length_b   1.000
_cell.length_c   1.000
_cell.angle_alpha   90.00
_cell.angle_beta   90.00
_cell.angle_gamma   90.00
#
_symmetry.space_group_name_H-M   'P 1'
#
loop_
_entity.id
_entity.type
_entity.pdbx_description
1 polymer ?
#
loop_
_entity_poly.entity_id
_entity_poly.type
_entity_poly.pdbx_seq_one_letter_code
_entity_poly.pdbx_strand_id
1 'polypeptide(L)'
;MPMNRFLPLAFVFSLLLPASLSAEPAFFTPIPNDLVHLAAGWSCKMATSCADAVRHWCGGYSRGDGDGIPCENVCSSLSEVRRIRSQIGC
;
A
#
# COMPACT_ATOMS: atom_id res chain seq x y z
N MET A 1 65.01 9.74 -41.74
CA MET A 1 63.63 9.62 -41.24
C MET A 1 63.70 9.32 -39.74
N PRO A 2 63.11 10.19 -38.91
CA PRO A 2 63.15 10.09 -37.46
C PRO A 2 62.05 9.15 -36.94
N MET A 3 62.22 8.70 -35.67
CA MET A 3 61.16 8.56 -34.66
C MET A 3 60.05 7.53 -34.94
N ASN A 4 59.50 6.77 -34.00
CA ASN A 4 59.71 6.53 -32.58
C ASN A 4 58.69 5.42 -32.25
N ARG A 5 59.08 4.48 -31.40
CA ARG A 5 58.24 3.82 -30.37
C ARG A 5 56.85 3.27 -30.76
N PHE A 6 56.81 1.94 -30.80
CA PHE A 6 55.65 1.10 -30.47
C PHE A 6 54.75 1.68 -29.37
N LEU A 7 53.48 1.91 -29.70
CA LEU A 7 52.30 1.86 -28.82
C LEU A 7 51.06 1.80 -29.76
N PRO A 8 49.91 1.19 -29.40
CA PRO A 8 49.37 1.15 -28.04
C PRO A 8 48.76 -0.22 -27.64
N LEU A 9 49.34 -0.87 -26.63
CA LEU A 9 48.62 -1.83 -25.78
C LEU A 9 47.80 -1.02 -24.75
N ALA A 10 46.83 -0.24 -25.24
CA ALA A 10 45.85 0.44 -24.38
C ALA A 10 44.67 -0.51 -24.13
N PHE A 11 44.97 -1.59 -23.41
CA PHE A 11 43.98 -2.39 -22.70
C PHE A 11 43.60 -1.59 -21.45
N VAL A 12 42.69 -0.63 -21.57
CA VAL A 12 42.16 0.11 -20.41
C VAL A 12 40.64 0.15 -20.51
N PHE A 13 40.04 -0.89 -19.91
CA PHE A 13 38.86 -0.75 -19.05
C PHE A 13 37.55 -0.34 -19.73
N SER A 14 36.91 -1.32 -20.39
CA SER A 14 35.48 -1.55 -20.17
C SER A 14 35.22 -1.65 -18.66
N LEU A 15 34.13 -1.04 -18.15
CA LEU A 15 33.66 -0.92 -16.74
C LEU A 15 33.74 0.54 -16.27
N LEU A 16 32.73 1.25 -15.77
CA LEU A 16 31.43 0.93 -15.19
C LEU A 16 30.59 2.21 -15.21
N LEU A 17 29.36 2.13 -15.70
CA LEU A 17 28.27 2.92 -15.13
C LEU A 17 27.99 2.31 -13.74
N PRO A 18 27.92 3.11 -12.66
CA PRO A 18 26.93 2.85 -11.65
C PRO A 18 25.77 3.82 -11.89
N ALA A 19 24.65 3.20 -12.30
CA ALA A 19 23.32 3.74 -12.11
C ALA A 19 23.23 4.42 -10.74
N SER A 20 22.65 5.62 -10.70
CA SER A 20 22.26 6.28 -9.47
C SER A 20 21.25 5.39 -8.74
N LEU A 21 21.74 4.49 -7.89
CA LEU A 21 20.93 3.73 -6.96
C LEU A 21 20.52 4.69 -5.84
N SER A 22 19.49 5.49 -6.12
CA SER A 22 18.82 6.25 -5.07
C SER A 22 18.08 5.24 -4.21
N ALA A 23 18.71 4.85 -3.10
CA ALA A 23 18.04 4.12 -2.04
C ALA A 23 17.03 5.09 -1.40
N GLU A 24 15.80 5.09 -1.92
CA GLU A 24 14.69 5.70 -1.21
C GLU A 24 14.57 4.98 0.14
N PRO A 25 14.59 5.70 1.27
CA PRO A 25 14.29 5.09 2.54
C PRO A 25 12.84 4.59 2.46
N ALA A 26 12.67 3.28 2.51
CA ALA A 26 11.37 2.67 2.77
C ALA A 26 10.96 3.13 4.18
N PHE A 27 10.19 4.22 4.25
CA PHE A 27 9.49 4.64 5.46
C PHE A 27 8.45 3.58 5.77
N PHE A 28 8.86 2.54 6.49
CA PHE A 28 7.97 1.60 7.13
C PHE A 28 7.31 2.33 8.29
N THR A 29 6.20 3.01 8.04
CA THR A 29 5.32 3.46 9.11
C THR A 29 4.72 2.21 9.75
N PRO A 30 4.93 1.95 11.05
CA PRO A 30 4.16 0.93 11.73
C PRO A 30 2.69 1.29 11.56
N ILE A 31 1.91 0.41 10.93
CA ILE A 31 0.45 0.52 10.99
C ILE A 31 0.11 0.48 12.48
N PRO A 32 -0.51 1.53 13.05
CA PRO A 32 -0.83 1.53 14.46
C PRO A 32 -1.65 0.28 14.78
N ASN A 33 -1.19 -0.49 15.76
CA ASN A 33 -1.81 -1.76 16.18
C ASN A 33 -3.31 -1.62 16.54
N ASP A 34 -3.81 -0.40 16.71
CA ASP A 34 -5.23 -0.09 16.86
C ASP A 34 -6.09 -0.60 15.68
N LEU A 35 -5.55 -0.66 14.45
CA LEU A 35 -6.32 -1.16 13.30
C LEU A 35 -6.51 -2.68 13.32
N VAL A 36 -5.60 -3.42 13.95
CA VAL A 36 -5.57 -4.89 13.94
C VAL A 36 -6.43 -5.49 15.07
N HIS A 37 -6.73 -4.72 16.12
CA HIS A 37 -7.52 -5.19 17.26
C HIS A 37 -9.05 -5.14 17.05
N LEU A 38 -9.52 -4.45 16.01
CA LEU A 38 -10.95 -4.15 15.80
C LEU A 38 -11.78 -5.31 15.23
N ALA A 39 -11.16 -6.42 14.80
CA ALA A 39 -11.88 -7.53 14.18
C ALA A 39 -12.33 -8.61 15.17
N ALA A 40 -11.61 -8.81 16.28
CA ALA A 40 -11.94 -9.84 17.26
C ALA A 40 -13.16 -9.43 18.09
N GLY A 41 -14.30 -10.08 17.87
CA GLY A 41 -15.54 -9.85 18.62
C GLY A 41 -16.43 -8.72 18.09
N TRP A 42 -16.02 -8.01 17.05
CA TRP A 42 -16.88 -7.00 16.42
C TRP A 42 -17.99 -7.66 15.58
N SER A 43 -19.18 -7.04 15.57
CA SER A 43 -20.30 -7.47 14.76
C SER A 43 -21.09 -6.27 14.25
N CYS A 44 -21.82 -6.45 13.15
CA CYS A 44 -22.66 -5.39 12.57
C CYS A 44 -23.66 -4.77 13.55
N LYS A 45 -24.09 -5.50 14.59
CA LYS A 45 -24.96 -4.96 15.65
C LYS A 45 -24.31 -3.86 16.49
N MET A 46 -22.97 -3.82 16.51
CA MET A 46 -22.20 -2.82 17.25
C MET A 46 -21.91 -1.58 16.39
N ALA A 47 -22.11 -1.66 15.07
CA ALA A 47 -21.92 -0.53 14.18
C ALA A 47 -22.97 0.55 14.47
N THR A 48 -22.50 1.77 14.74
CA THR A 48 -23.37 2.93 15.00
C THR A 48 -23.66 3.75 13.75
N SER A 49 -22.87 3.55 12.68
CA SER A 49 -23.02 4.24 11.39
C SER A 49 -22.37 3.45 10.27
N CYS A 50 -22.72 3.76 9.02
CA CYS A 50 -22.07 3.14 7.85
C CYS A 50 -20.57 3.43 7.83
N ALA A 51 -20.15 4.65 8.22
CA ALA A 51 -18.73 5.01 8.29
C ALA A 51 -17.95 4.14 9.27
N ASP A 52 -18.55 3.84 10.42
CA ASP A 52 -17.97 2.94 11.41
C ASP A 52 -17.82 1.53 10.85
N ALA A 53 -18.88 0.99 10.23
CA ALA A 53 -18.84 -0.32 9.58
C ALA A 53 -17.75 -0.41 8.48
N VAL A 54 -17.58 0.64 7.68
CA VAL A 54 -16.54 0.69 6.64
C VAL A 54 -15.13 0.72 7.23
N ARG A 55 -14.90 1.42 8.35
CA ARG A 55 -13.58 1.40 9.02
C ARG A 55 -13.20 -0.01 9.47
N HIS A 56 -14.14 -0.72 10.09
CA HIS A 56 -13.94 -2.11 10.49
C HIS A 56 -13.73 -3.02 9.27
N TRP A 57 -14.49 -2.80 8.19
CA TRP A 57 -14.33 -3.54 6.94
C TRP A 57 -12.93 -3.36 6.34
N CYS A 58 -12.44 -2.13 6.32
CA CYS A 58 -11.08 -1.83 5.87
C CYS A 58 -9.99 -2.40 6.79
N GLY A 59 -10.30 -2.61 8.07
CA GLY A 59 -9.45 -3.32 9.03
C GLY A 59 -9.46 -4.85 8.90
N GLY A 60 -10.15 -5.40 7.89
CA GLY A 60 -10.19 -6.85 7.63
C GLY A 60 -11.45 -7.55 8.14
N TYR A 61 -12.46 -6.82 8.60
CA TYR A 61 -13.78 -7.41 8.84
C TYR A 61 -14.46 -7.75 7.50
N SER A 62 -14.85 -9.02 7.30
CA SER A 62 -15.42 -9.48 6.02
C SER A 62 -16.74 -10.22 6.18
N ARG A 63 -17.54 -9.91 7.22
CA ARG A 63 -18.89 -10.47 7.35
C ARG A 63 -19.89 -9.55 6.65
N GLY A 64 -20.27 -9.93 5.44
CA GLY A 64 -21.37 -9.37 4.69
C GLY A 64 -21.91 -10.44 3.73
N ASP A 65 -22.96 -10.11 2.99
CA ASP A 65 -23.68 -11.06 2.12
C ASP A 65 -22.98 -11.33 0.77
N GLY A 66 -21.78 -10.76 0.58
CA GLY A 66 -20.97 -10.93 -0.63
C GLY A 66 -21.17 -9.83 -1.68
N ASP A 67 -22.13 -8.93 -1.47
CA ASP A 67 -22.45 -7.82 -2.39
C ASP A 67 -21.53 -6.59 -2.23
N GLY A 68 -20.53 -6.69 -1.34
CA GLY A 68 -19.58 -5.63 -1.07
C GLY A 68 -20.12 -4.51 -0.17
N ILE A 69 -21.28 -4.71 0.47
CA ILE A 69 -21.87 -3.80 1.45
C ILE A 69 -21.57 -4.34 2.86
N PRO A 70 -20.81 -3.61 3.70
CA PRO A 70 -20.62 -3.95 5.10
C PRO A 70 -21.88 -3.59 5.89
N CYS A 71 -22.42 -4.54 6.65
CA CYS A 71 -23.44 -4.27 7.66
C CYS A 71 -24.64 -3.45 7.15
N GLU A 72 -25.56 -4.12 6.47
CA GLU A 72 -26.74 -3.49 5.84
C GLU A 72 -27.71 -2.80 6.82
N ASN A 73 -27.58 -3.08 8.12
CA ASN A 73 -28.31 -2.36 9.16
C ASN A 73 -27.93 -0.88 9.25
N VAL A 74 -26.74 -0.50 8.77
CA VAL A 74 -26.25 0.89 8.80
C VAL A 74 -25.84 1.41 7.42
N CYS A 75 -25.40 0.57 6.50
CA CYS A 75 -25.07 0.95 5.12
C CYS A 75 -26.20 0.57 4.18
N SER A 76 -26.73 1.53 3.41
CA SER A 76 -27.90 1.28 2.56
C SER A 76 -27.55 0.94 1.11
N SER A 77 -26.31 1.19 0.68
CA SER A 77 -25.92 0.97 -0.73
C SER A 77 -24.41 0.83 -0.93
N LEU A 78 -24.03 0.13 -2.00
CA LEU A 78 -22.63 0.00 -2.42
C LEU A 78 -22.00 1.35 -2.80
N SER A 79 -22.79 2.28 -3.37
CA SER A 79 -22.32 3.62 -3.73
C SER A 79 -21.95 4.44 -2.48
N GLU A 80 -22.74 4.35 -1.41
CA GLU A 80 -22.42 4.94 -0.11
C GLU A 80 -21.10 4.39 0.45
N VAL A 81 -20.96 3.07 0.44
CA VAL A 81 -19.76 2.38 0.91
C VAL A 81 -18.53 2.83 0.14
N ARG A 82 -18.58 2.85 -1.19
CA ARG A 82 -17.47 3.33 -2.04
C ARG A 82 -17.11 4.78 -1.77
N ARG A 83 -18.11 5.65 -1.57
CA ARG A 83 -17.90 7.06 -1.23
C ARG A 83 -17.12 7.18 0.10
N ILE A 84 -17.54 6.44 1.12
CA ILE A 84 -16.88 6.46 2.43
C ILE A 84 -15.47 5.87 2.35
N ARG A 85 -15.29 4.76 1.64
CA ARG A 85 -13.98 4.15 1.36
C ARG A 85 -13.01 5.15 0.74
N SER A 86 -13.46 5.86 -0.31
CA SER A 86 -12.70 6.94 -0.93
C SER A 86 -12.36 8.09 0.02
N GLN A 87 -13.20 8.38 1.02
CA GLN A 87 -12.93 9.41 2.04
C GLN A 87 -11.92 8.93 3.09
N ILE A 88 -11.91 7.63 3.42
CA ILE A 88 -11.03 7.02 4.42
C ILE A 88 -9.66 6.66 3.83
N GLY A 89 -9.57 6.36 2.54
CA GLY A 89 -8.34 5.93 1.88
C GLY A 89 -8.13 4.40 1.93
N CYS A 90 -9.23 3.66 1.90
CA CYS A 90 -9.30 2.21 1.66
C CYS A 90 -10.36 1.94 0.57
#